data_AF-A0A0X3PW19-F1
#
_entry.id   AF-A0A0X3PW19-F1
#
_cell.length_a   1.000
_cell.length_b   1.000
_cell.length_c   1.000
_cell.angle_alpha   90.00
_cell.angle_beta   90.00
_cell.angle_gamma   90.00
#
_symmetry.space_group_name_H-M   'P 1'
#
loop_
_entity.id
_entity.type
_entity.pdbx_description
1 polymer ?
#
loop_
_entity_poly.entity_id
_entity_poly.type
_entity_poly.pdbx_seq_one_letter_code
_entity_poly.pdbx_strand_id
1 'polypeptide(L)'
;MADIAAMFHQVRVPDSHRSFLRFMWWPNGNLAYDPEAYQMAVHPFGATYSPCVAIYALNLSINQVTDVPAAHCAKYLQRYFYVDDCLIGRDSVQALREVASHLQNHDFRLNKWRCNSVRTLIDIPEEDRVDGGMCLDLKLADTRRTLSVEWNKSTDAFSFTVKCPTDTVTRRVMLSYI
;
A
#
# COMPACT_ATOMS: atom_id res chain seq x y z
N MET A 1 6.26 -7.66 -4.09
CA MET A 1 5.30 -6.57 -3.87
C MET A 1 4.87 -6.57 -2.42
N ALA A 2 4.71 -5.41 -1.81
CA ALA A 2 4.17 -5.19 -0.48
C ALA A 2 3.44 -3.84 -0.45
N ASP A 3 2.70 -3.57 0.62
CA ASP A 3 1.97 -2.32 0.86
C ASP A 3 2.37 -1.75 2.23
N ILE A 4 2.37 -0.43 2.42
CA ILE A 4 2.60 0.18 3.73
C ILE A 4 1.27 0.28 4.47
N ALA A 5 1.19 -0.39 5.63
CA ALA A 5 0.00 -0.38 6.47
C ALA A 5 -0.39 1.04 6.88
N ALA A 6 -1.54 1.52 6.38
CA ALA A 6 -2.09 2.85 6.69
C ALA A 6 -1.04 3.98 6.55
N MET A 7 -0.31 4.02 5.43
CA MET A 7 0.83 4.91 5.20
C MET A 7 0.64 6.35 5.68
N PHE A 8 -0.49 6.98 5.35
CA PHE A 8 -0.74 8.38 5.72
C PHE A 8 -0.95 8.57 7.23
N HIS A 9 -1.46 7.55 7.92
CA HIS A 9 -1.65 7.60 9.38
C HIS A 9 -0.32 7.49 10.14
N GLN A 10 0.77 7.07 9.49
CA GLN A 10 2.10 7.04 10.09
C GLN A 10 2.74 8.43 10.19
N VAL A 11 2.16 9.44 9.55
CA VAL A 11 2.68 10.81 9.57
C VAL A 11 1.71 11.75 10.29
N ARG A 12 2.21 12.38 11.36
CA ARG A 12 1.44 13.33 12.17
C ARG A 12 1.38 14.69 11.51
N VAL A 13 0.21 15.33 11.58
CA VAL A 13 0.01 16.72 11.19
C VAL A 13 0.47 17.62 12.34
N PRO A 14 1.26 18.68 12.07
CA PRO A 14 1.65 19.67 13.09
C PRO A 14 0.42 20.27 13.78
N ASP A 15 0.51 20.51 15.09
CA ASP A 15 -0.63 21.02 15.89
C ASP A 15 -1.22 22.31 15.30
N SER A 16 -0.36 23.19 14.77
CA SER A 16 -0.74 24.45 14.10
C SER A 16 -1.62 24.26 12.86
N HIS A 17 -1.61 23.08 12.24
CA HIS A 17 -2.37 22.79 11.01
C HIS A 17 -3.60 21.91 11.24
N ARG A 18 -3.74 21.26 12.41
CA ARG A 18 -4.85 20.33 12.68
C ARG A 18 -6.22 21.01 12.65
N SER A 19 -6.29 22.30 12.97
CA SER A 19 -7.55 23.05 12.92
C SER A 19 -8.16 23.13 11.53
N PHE A 20 -7.36 23.00 10.47
CA PHE A 20 -7.85 22.95 9.08
C PHE A 20 -8.41 21.59 8.68
N LEU A 21 -8.22 20.56 9.51
CA LEU A 21 -8.66 19.18 9.27
C LEU A 21 -9.77 18.76 10.23
N ARG A 22 -10.62 19.73 10.59
CA ARG A 22 -11.80 19.48 11.42
C ARG A 22 -12.92 18.89 10.59
N PHE A 23 -13.67 17.99 11.21
CA PHE A 23 -14.88 17.44 10.65
C PHE A 23 -15.93 17.25 11.76
N MET A 24 -17.18 17.28 11.36
CA MET A 24 -18.31 17.02 12.24
C MET A 24 -18.70 15.55 12.13
N TRP A 25 -18.99 14.92 13.26
CA TRP A 25 -19.38 13.52 13.32
C TRP A 25 -20.54 13.34 14.29
N TRP A 26 -21.51 12.50 13.92
CA TRP A 26 -22.57 12.07 14.82
C TRP A 26 -22.20 10.73 15.45
N PRO A 27 -21.89 10.69 16.76
CA PRO A 27 -21.61 9.43 17.44
C PRO A 27 -22.79 8.45 17.26
N ASN A 28 -22.46 7.21 16.91
CA ASN A 28 -23.43 6.14 16.65
C ASN A 28 -24.46 6.46 15.54
N GLY A 29 -24.20 7.46 14.69
CA GLY A 29 -25.13 7.90 13.64
C GLY A 29 -26.42 8.52 14.18
N ASN A 30 -26.43 8.96 15.45
CA ASN A 30 -27.64 9.49 16.06
C ASN A 30 -27.86 10.98 15.73
N LEU A 31 -28.71 11.23 14.74
CA LEU A 31 -29.04 12.58 14.26
C LEU A 31 -29.95 13.39 15.22
N ALA A 32 -30.40 12.81 16.33
CA ALA A 32 -31.19 13.52 17.34
C ALA A 32 -30.35 14.46 18.22
N TYR A 33 -29.03 14.27 18.25
CA TYR A 33 -28.08 15.11 18.97
C TYR A 33 -27.28 15.98 18.00
N ASP A 34 -26.70 17.06 18.52
CA ASP A 34 -25.76 17.88 17.77
C ASP A 34 -24.51 17.08 17.40
N PRO A 35 -23.92 17.31 16.21
CA PRO A 35 -22.67 16.66 15.85
C PRO A 35 -21.52 17.13 16.75
N GLU A 36 -20.58 16.24 16.98
CA GLU A 36 -19.32 16.54 17.67
C GLU A 36 -18.24 16.93 16.67
N ALA A 37 -17.41 17.91 17.04
CA ALA A 37 -16.28 18.36 16.24
C ALA A 37 -15.02 17.54 16.56
N TYR A 38 -14.48 16.86 15.55
CA TYR A 38 -13.21 16.13 15.62
C TYR A 38 -12.17 16.82 14.75
N GLN A 39 -10.89 16.52 14.98
CA GLN A 39 -9.79 16.98 14.13
C GLN A 39 -8.82 15.85 13.84
N MET A 40 -8.38 15.74 12.59
CA MET A 40 -7.37 14.75 12.22
C MET A 40 -6.00 15.13 12.82
N ALA A 41 -5.38 14.18 13.52
CA ALA A 41 -4.01 14.33 14.03
C ALA A 41 -2.94 13.81 13.06
N VAL A 42 -3.37 13.09 12.02
CA VAL A 42 -2.55 12.43 11.01
C VAL A 42 -3.02 12.82 9.62
N HIS A 43 -2.19 12.58 8.60
CA HIS A 43 -2.54 12.95 7.23
C HIS A 43 -3.76 12.15 6.74
N PRO A 44 -4.84 12.82 6.28
CA PRO A 44 -6.05 12.14 5.85
C PRO A 44 -5.92 11.60 4.43
N PHE A 45 -6.68 10.54 4.14
CA PHE A 45 -6.92 10.10 2.77
C PHE A 45 -7.74 11.14 1.99
N GLY A 46 -7.47 11.29 0.69
CA GLY A 46 -8.19 12.23 -0.19
C GLY A 46 -7.66 13.67 -0.17
N ALA A 47 -6.79 14.04 0.77
CA ALA A 47 -6.09 15.32 0.69
C ALA A 47 -4.96 15.25 -0.35
N THR A 48 -4.93 16.22 -1.27
CA THR A 48 -3.99 16.27 -2.41
C THR A 48 -2.53 16.31 -1.99
N TYR A 49 -2.23 16.84 -0.80
CA TYR A 49 -0.86 16.95 -0.27
C TYR A 49 -0.42 15.74 0.57
N SER A 50 -1.34 14.91 1.07
CA SER A 50 -0.99 13.78 1.95
C SER A 50 0.01 12.80 1.33
N PRO A 51 -0.10 12.41 0.04
CA PRO A 51 0.88 11.52 -0.58
C PRO A 51 2.29 12.12 -0.59
N CYS A 52 2.42 13.41 -0.90
CA CYS A 52 3.72 14.10 -0.95
C CYS A 52 4.40 14.10 0.41
N VAL A 53 3.66 14.44 1.47
CA VAL A 53 4.21 14.48 2.84
C VAL A 53 4.57 13.08 3.33
N ALA A 54 3.75 12.07 3.04
CA ALA A 54 4.02 10.69 3.43
C ALA A 54 5.25 10.12 2.71
N ILE A 55 5.39 10.35 1.41
CA ILE A 55 6.58 9.94 0.64
C ILE A 55 7.84 10.65 1.15
N TYR A 56 7.74 11.93 1.51
CA TYR A 56 8.87 12.66 2.10
C TYR A 56 9.32 12.04 3.42
N ALA A 57 8.39 11.75 4.33
CA ALA A 57 8.68 11.08 5.60
C ALA A 57 9.28 9.68 5.40
N LEU A 58 8.72 8.89 4.47
CA LEU A 58 9.26 7.59 4.10
C LEU A 58 10.72 7.69 3.61
N ASN A 59 11.00 8.63 2.71
CA ASN A 59 12.34 8.83 2.17
C ASN A 59 13.34 9.27 3.26
N LEU A 60 12.91 10.09 4.23
CA LEU A 60 13.74 10.42 5.39
C LEU A 60 14.09 9.17 6.20
N SER A 61 13.12 8.31 6.49
CA SER A 61 13.34 7.05 7.22
C SER A 61 14.30 6.12 6.47
N ILE A 62 14.14 5.99 5.15
CA ILE A 62 15.03 5.20 4.29
C ILE A 62 16.47 5.73 4.31
N ASN A 63 16.65 7.06 4.28
CA ASN A 63 17.97 7.69 4.28
C ASN A 63 18.72 7.56 5.62
N GLN A 64 18.04 7.13 6.69
CA GLN A 64 18.66 6.85 7.99
C GLN A 64 19.28 5.44 8.08
N VAL A 65 19.08 4.59 7.06
CA VAL A 65 19.76 3.29 6.97
C VAL A 65 21.25 3.52 6.70
N THR A 66 22.10 3.15 7.65
CA THR A 66 23.56 3.38 7.59
C THR A 66 24.39 2.13 7.28
N ASP A 67 23.85 0.94 7.54
CA ASP A 67 24.54 -0.33 7.24
C ASP A 67 24.72 -0.51 5.73
N VAL A 68 25.92 -0.87 5.26
CA VAL A 68 26.31 -0.74 3.84
C VAL A 68 25.47 -1.64 2.89
N PRO A 69 25.28 -2.95 3.17
CA PRO A 69 24.40 -3.81 2.37
C PRO A 69 22.95 -3.33 2.35
N ALA A 70 22.41 -2.94 3.51
CA ALA A 70 21.04 -2.47 3.65
C ALA A 70 20.84 -1.08 3.01
N ALA A 71 21.79 -0.16 3.14
CA ALA A 71 21.74 1.20 2.62
C ALA A 71 21.68 1.24 1.10
N HIS A 72 22.39 0.31 0.43
CA HIS A 72 22.24 0.13 -1.01
C HIS A 72 20.78 -0.22 -1.32
N CYS A 73 20.24 -1.29 -0.71
CA CYS A 73 18.86 -1.72 -0.95
C CYS A 73 17.81 -0.66 -0.58
N ALA A 74 18.04 0.10 0.49
CA ALA A 74 17.22 1.21 0.93
C ALA A 74 17.14 2.32 -0.14
N LYS A 75 18.28 2.72 -0.72
CA LYS A 75 18.29 3.69 -1.84
C LYS A 75 17.58 3.16 -3.08
N TYR A 76 17.67 1.86 -3.38
CA TYR A 76 16.90 1.27 -4.46
C TYR A 76 15.39 1.34 -4.17
N LEU A 77 14.98 1.04 -2.95
CA LEU A 77 13.57 1.03 -2.54
C LEU A 77 12.86 2.35 -2.81
N GLN A 78 13.54 3.50 -2.68
CA GLN A 78 12.97 4.82 -3.02
C GLN A 78 12.42 4.89 -4.45
N ARG A 79 12.97 4.11 -5.39
CA ARG A 79 12.53 4.07 -6.80
C ARG A 79 11.41 3.06 -7.06
N TYR A 80 11.12 2.21 -6.09
CA TYR A 80 10.21 1.08 -6.21
C TYR A 80 8.90 1.28 -5.42
N PHE A 81 8.76 2.42 -4.75
CA PHE A 81 7.49 2.83 -4.17
C PHE A 81 6.67 3.65 -5.16
N TYR A 82 5.40 3.26 -5.30
CA TYR A 82 4.34 4.09 -5.83
C TYR A 82 3.36 4.39 -4.71
N VAL A 83 3.53 5.55 -4.05
CA VAL A 83 2.81 5.90 -2.81
C VAL A 83 3.04 4.82 -1.74
N ASP A 84 2.01 4.04 -1.39
CA ASP A 84 2.00 2.97 -0.39
C ASP A 84 2.42 1.61 -0.97
N ASP A 85 2.27 1.41 -2.29
CA ASP A 85 2.67 0.18 -2.97
C ASP A 85 4.18 0.09 -3.19
N CYS A 86 4.79 -1.01 -2.77
CA CYS A 86 6.19 -1.32 -2.97
C CYS A 86 6.38 -2.47 -3.97
N LEU A 87 7.08 -2.24 -5.08
CA LEU A 87 7.31 -3.22 -6.14
C LEU A 87 8.80 -3.51 -6.31
N ILE A 88 9.30 -4.63 -5.81
CA ILE A 88 10.73 -4.91 -5.77
C ILE A 88 11.05 -6.17 -6.56
N GLY A 89 12.07 -6.10 -7.42
CA GLY A 89 12.55 -7.21 -8.24
C GLY A 89 14.04 -7.50 -8.02
N ARG A 90 14.42 -7.99 -6.82
CA ARG A 90 15.82 -8.29 -6.49
C ARG A 90 16.00 -9.68 -5.89
N ASP A 91 17.16 -10.28 -6.13
CA ASP A 91 17.50 -11.66 -5.76
C ASP A 91 17.92 -11.85 -4.28
N SER A 92 18.00 -10.77 -3.47
CA SER A 92 18.40 -10.86 -2.05
C SER A 92 17.23 -10.58 -1.12
N VAL A 93 16.60 -11.66 -0.66
CA VAL A 93 15.53 -11.67 0.36
C VAL A 93 16.02 -11.07 1.68
N GLN A 94 17.28 -11.27 2.02
CA GLN A 94 17.86 -10.81 3.28
C GLN A 94 17.91 -9.28 3.38
N ALA A 95 18.39 -8.62 2.33
CA ALA A 95 18.46 -7.17 2.34
C ALA A 95 17.07 -6.51 2.31
N LEU A 96 16.06 -7.19 1.75
CA LEU A 96 14.66 -6.77 1.85
C LEU A 96 14.14 -6.82 3.28
N ARG A 97 14.49 -7.87 4.03
CA ARG A 97 14.13 -7.99 5.45
C ARG A 97 14.76 -6.90 6.28
N GLU A 98 16.06 -6.64 6.10
CA GLU A 98 16.78 -5.60 6.84
C GLU A 98 16.13 -4.22 6.62
N VAL A 99 15.77 -3.89 5.38
CA VAL A 99 15.09 -2.61 5.13
C VAL A 99 13.65 -2.63 5.64
N ALA A 100 12.91 -3.73 5.52
CA ALA A 100 11.56 -3.84 6.07
C ALA A 100 11.54 -3.66 7.60
N SER A 101 12.48 -4.28 8.30
CA SER A 101 12.67 -4.11 9.75
C SER A 101 13.07 -2.68 10.10
N HIS A 102 13.94 -2.03 9.31
CA HIS A 102 14.28 -0.63 9.52
C HIS A 102 13.07 0.29 9.33
N LEU A 103 12.29 0.09 8.28
CA LEU A 103 11.07 0.86 8.03
C LEU A 103 10.03 0.67 9.16
N GLN A 104 9.92 -0.55 9.69
CA GLN A 104 9.07 -0.84 10.84
C GLN A 104 9.50 -0.07 12.10
N ASN A 105 10.79 0.17 12.32
CA ASN A 105 11.27 1.03 13.42
C ASN A 105 10.85 2.50 13.27
N HIS A 106 10.39 2.90 12.09
CA HIS A 106 9.85 4.22 11.77
C HIS A 106 8.34 4.19 11.47
N ASP A 107 7.62 3.21 12.01
CA ASP A 107 6.18 2.99 11.85
C ASP A 107 5.71 2.68 10.41
N PHE A 108 6.62 2.58 9.44
CA PHE A 108 6.33 2.18 8.07
C PHE A 108 6.35 0.65 7.91
N ARG A 109 5.40 -0.04 8.56
CA ARG A 109 5.26 -1.51 8.45
C ARG A 109 4.80 -1.90 7.04
N LEU A 110 5.62 -2.72 6.37
CA LEU A 110 5.26 -3.38 5.11
C LEU A 110 4.39 -4.61 5.39
N ASN A 111 3.21 -4.68 4.77
CA ASN A 111 2.28 -5.79 4.84
C ASN A 111 1.88 -6.25 3.43
N LYS A 112 0.92 -7.19 3.37
CA LYS A 112 0.35 -7.72 2.12
C LYS A 112 1.43 -8.19 1.12
N TRP A 113 2.46 -8.85 1.63
CA TRP A 113 3.56 -9.33 0.81
C TRP A 113 3.09 -10.34 -0.25
N ARG A 114 3.60 -10.17 -1.47
CA ARG A 114 3.37 -11.02 -2.64
C ARG A 114 4.69 -11.22 -3.38
N CYS A 115 5.01 -12.47 -3.70
CA CYS A 115 6.18 -12.82 -4.49
C CYS A 115 5.80 -13.88 -5.53
N ASN A 116 6.57 -13.92 -6.63
CA ASN A 116 6.56 -15.00 -7.63
C ASN A 116 7.43 -16.21 -7.18
N SER A 117 8.20 -16.07 -6.10
CA SER A 117 9.06 -17.12 -5.54
C SER A 117 8.60 -17.55 -4.14
N VAL A 118 8.34 -18.85 -3.97
CA VAL A 118 8.00 -19.46 -2.67
C VAL A 118 9.13 -19.29 -1.67
N ARG A 119 10.40 -19.39 -2.11
CA ARG A 119 11.58 -19.29 -1.25
C ARG A 119 11.64 -17.94 -0.55
N THR A 120 11.25 -16.88 -1.26
CA THR A 120 11.21 -15.51 -0.72
C THR A 120 10.04 -15.30 0.24
N LEU A 121 8.94 -16.04 0.07
CA LEU A 121 7.75 -15.93 0.92
C LEU A 121 7.88 -16.68 2.25
N ILE A 122 8.63 -17.79 2.29
CA ILE A 122 8.79 -18.63 3.50
C ILE A 122 9.27 -17.79 4.70
N ASP A 123 10.15 -16.83 4.47
CA ASP A 123 10.77 -16.03 5.53
C ASP A 123 9.91 -14.85 6.02
N ILE A 124 8.75 -14.59 5.40
CA ILE A 124 7.85 -13.49 5.77
C ILE A 124 6.75 -14.03 6.69
N PRO A 125 6.39 -13.40 7.82
CA PRO A 125 5.31 -13.86 8.69
C PRO A 125 3.99 -14.03 7.93
N GLU A 126 3.21 -15.08 8.24
CA GLU A 126 1.94 -15.34 7.56
C GLU A 126 0.93 -14.19 7.71
N GLU A 127 0.95 -13.50 8.84
CA GLU A 127 0.13 -12.31 9.11
C GLU A 127 0.40 -11.14 8.17
N ASP A 128 1.62 -11.05 7.64
CA ASP A 128 2.02 -10.00 6.70
C ASP A 128 1.84 -10.43 5.24
N ARG A 129 1.42 -11.68 4.98
CA ARG A 129 1.09 -12.18 3.64
C ARG A 129 -0.37 -11.89 3.32
N VAL A 130 -0.71 -11.66 2.04
CA VAL A 130 -2.12 -11.59 1.63
C VAL A 130 -2.73 -12.99 1.70
N ASP A 131 -3.93 -13.10 2.28
CA ASP A 131 -4.80 -14.28 2.40
C ASP A 131 -4.27 -15.55 1.73
N GLY A 132 -3.91 -16.53 2.57
CA GLY A 132 -3.93 -17.93 2.16
C GLY A 132 -2.62 -18.67 2.06
N GLY A 133 -1.45 -18.09 2.41
CA GLY A 133 -0.20 -18.85 2.68
C GLY A 133 0.32 -19.81 1.60
N MET A 134 -0.37 -19.93 0.46
CA MET A 134 -0.20 -20.96 -0.53
C MET A 134 0.17 -20.27 -1.84
N CYS A 135 1.33 -20.66 -2.35
CA CYS A 135 1.71 -20.47 -3.74
C CYS A 135 0.83 -21.30 -4.71
N LEU A 136 -0.37 -21.72 -4.30
CA LEU A 136 -1.21 -22.61 -5.09
C LEU A 136 -2.68 -22.41 -4.68
N ASP A 137 -3.37 -21.52 -5.37
CA ASP A 137 -4.76 -21.79 -5.68
C ASP A 137 -5.03 -21.36 -7.13
N LEU A 138 -4.83 -22.34 -8.02
CA LEU A 138 -5.26 -22.32 -9.41
C LEU A 138 -6.79 -22.46 -9.45
N LYS A 139 -7.50 -21.46 -8.92
CA LYS A 139 -8.90 -21.25 -9.25
C LYS A 139 -9.05 -19.86 -9.81
N LEU A 140 -9.68 -19.82 -10.98
CA LEU A 140 -9.96 -18.71 -11.88
C LEU A 140 -10.66 -17.47 -11.26
N ALA A 141 -10.72 -17.35 -9.93
CA ALA A 141 -11.57 -16.40 -9.22
C ALA A 141 -10.82 -15.40 -8.32
N ASP A 142 -9.50 -15.54 -8.10
CA ASP A 142 -8.75 -14.71 -7.15
C ASP A 142 -7.79 -13.71 -7.81
N THR A 143 -8.20 -13.14 -8.94
CA THR A 143 -7.49 -12.02 -9.57
C THR A 143 -7.80 -10.70 -8.85
N ARG A 144 -6.92 -10.29 -7.93
CA ARG A 144 -6.99 -8.95 -7.33
C ARG A 144 -6.19 -7.94 -8.15
N ARG A 145 -6.90 -6.92 -8.66
CA ARG A 145 -6.35 -5.81 -9.46
C ARG A 145 -5.35 -4.98 -8.64
N THR A 146 -4.19 -4.69 -9.23
CA THR A 146 -3.24 -3.66 -8.79
C THR A 146 -3.19 -2.63 -9.90
N LEU A 147 -3.56 -1.37 -9.64
CA LEU A 147 -3.67 -0.33 -10.68
C LEU A 147 -4.58 -0.72 -11.86
N SER A 148 -5.67 -1.46 -11.60
CA SER A 148 -6.57 -2.05 -12.60
C SER A 148 -5.99 -3.16 -13.48
N VAL A 149 -4.77 -3.64 -13.19
CA VAL A 149 -4.10 -4.72 -13.90
C VAL A 149 -3.96 -5.93 -12.98
N GLU A 150 -4.17 -7.13 -13.51
CA GLU A 150 -4.02 -8.39 -12.78
C GLU A 150 -2.58 -8.88 -12.93
N TRP A 151 -1.95 -9.36 -11.85
CA TRP A 151 -0.60 -9.93 -11.93
C TRP A 151 -0.68 -11.44 -11.73
N ASN A 152 -0.31 -12.19 -12.76
CA ASN A 152 -0.17 -13.64 -12.69
C ASN A 152 1.23 -13.98 -12.14
N LYS A 153 1.26 -14.46 -10.90
CA LYS A 153 2.49 -14.80 -10.16
C LYS A 153 3.27 -15.95 -10.80
N SER A 154 2.59 -16.93 -11.43
CA SER A 154 3.25 -18.13 -11.94
C SER A 154 3.98 -17.89 -13.26
N THR A 155 3.44 -17.01 -14.09
CA THR A 155 4.02 -16.64 -15.39
C THR A 155 4.78 -15.31 -15.33
N ASP A 156 4.81 -14.66 -14.17
CA ASP A 156 5.33 -13.31 -13.96
C ASP A 156 4.84 -12.28 -15.00
N ALA A 157 3.55 -12.36 -15.33
CA ALA A 157 2.95 -11.56 -16.41
C ALA A 157 1.78 -10.74 -15.89
N PHE A 158 1.66 -9.52 -16.41
CA PHE A 158 0.48 -8.69 -16.21
C PHE A 158 -0.61 -9.06 -17.22
N SER A 159 -1.83 -9.27 -16.73
CA SER A 159 -3.02 -9.55 -17.53
C SER A 159 -4.10 -8.51 -17.26
N PHE A 160 -5.03 -8.36 -18.20
CA PHE A 160 -6.22 -7.55 -18.04
C PHE A 160 -7.43 -8.38 -18.46
N THR A 161 -8.44 -8.45 -17.60
CA THR A 161 -9.70 -9.12 -17.92
C THR A 161 -10.67 -8.10 -18.51
N VAL A 162 -10.85 -8.13 -19.84
CA VAL A 162 -11.88 -7.32 -20.50
C VAL A 162 -13.21 -8.04 -20.39
N LYS A 163 -14.16 -7.47 -19.65
CA LYS A 163 -15.55 -7.90 -19.69
C LYS A 163 -16.24 -7.15 -20.83
N CYS A 164 -16.62 -7.85 -21.89
CA CYS A 164 -17.39 -7.24 -22.98
C CYS A 164 -18.83 -6.96 -22.50
N PRO A 165 -19.35 -5.73 -22.69
CA PRO A 165 -20.76 -5.44 -22.44
C PRO A 165 -21.63 -6.32 -23.34
N THR A 166 -22.68 -6.93 -22.79
CA THR A 166 -23.71 -7.65 -23.56
C THR A 166 -24.86 -6.75 -24.00
N ASP A 167 -24.98 -5.55 -23.42
CA ASP A 167 -26.05 -4.57 -23.68
C ASP A 167 -25.58 -3.40 -24.57
N THR A 168 -26.50 -2.47 -24.86
CA THR A 168 -26.26 -1.28 -25.70
C THR A 168 -25.00 -0.51 -25.30
N VAL A 169 -24.04 -0.52 -26.21
CA VAL A 169 -22.70 0.04 -25.99
C VAL A 169 -22.78 1.56 -26.01
N THR A 170 -22.64 2.17 -24.83
CA THR A 170 -22.38 3.61 -24.69
C THR A 170 -20.95 3.83 -24.21
N ARG A 171 -20.37 5.01 -24.49
CA ARG A 171 -19.04 5.40 -23.98
C ARG A 171 -18.95 5.25 -22.45
N ARG A 172 -20.02 5.56 -21.72
CA ARG A 172 -20.09 5.45 -20.26
C ARG A 172 -20.06 3.98 -19.80
N VAL A 173 -20.79 3.11 -20.49
CA VAL A 173 -20.83 1.67 -20.20
C VAL A 173 -19.47 1.04 -20.50
N MET A 174 -18.87 1.33 -21.66
CA MET A 174 -17.51 0.88 -22.00
C MET A 174 -16.47 1.28 -20.94
N LEU A 175 -16.49 2.52 -20.48
CA LEU A 175 -15.55 3.01 -19.45
C LEU A 175 -15.78 2.40 -18.06
N SER A 176 -16.92 1.76 -17.79
CA SER A 176 -17.18 1.07 -16.52
C SER A 176 -16.65 -0.37 -16.46
N TYR A 177 -16.31 -0.98 -17.59
CA TYR A 177 -15.78 -2.35 -17.66
C TYR A 177 -14.25 -2.45 -17.64
N ILE A 178 -13.58 -1.32 -17.84
CA ILE A 178 -12.12 -1.16 -17.77
C ILE A 178 -11.78 -0.82 -16.32
#